data_AF-A0A9X2BVZ0-F1
#
_entry.id   AF-A0A9X2BVZ0-F1
#
_cell.length_a   1.000
_cell.length_b   1.000
_cell.length_c   1.000
_cell.angle_alpha   90.00
_cell.angle_beta   90.00
_cell.angle_gamma   90.00
#
_symmetry.space_group_name_H-M   'P 1'
#
loop_
_entity.id
_entity.type
_entity.pdbx_description
1 polymer ?
#
loop_
_entity_poly.entity_id
_entity_poly.type
_entity_poly.pdbx_seq_one_letter_code
_entity_poly.pdbx_strand_id
1 'polypeptide(L)'
;MTTGRAADEPVRVNRAPVLTLWAAVVAEALGHAEATALSLGSVVAGTSARAKARRLGIEETPRATEKAAEGAVPEGRPSSPAPARTVRLLGRDLALSGDDPPLAMRDGRPAPPGPVRAYVARAFGRRLPEVRAAMHDLAVSLPPAELERRGFRLYEAFRPAVPEDVRGWGAKGLLHLDRIRGAAGPEGR
;
A
#
# COMPACT_ATOMS: atom_id res chain seq x y z
N MET A 1 -24.34 -5.82 28.03
CA MET A 1 -22.95 -6.10 27.60
C MET A 1 -23.01 -6.68 26.18
N THR A 2 -22.83 -5.85 25.15
CA THR A 2 -22.97 -6.31 23.74
C THR A 2 -21.94 -5.64 22.82
N THR A 3 -20.71 -5.45 23.29
CA THR A 3 -19.63 -4.74 22.56
C THR A 3 -18.65 -5.65 21.82
N GLY A 4 -18.86 -6.96 21.79
CA GLY A 4 -17.93 -7.90 21.14
C GLY A 4 -18.12 -8.16 19.65
N ARG A 5 -19.29 -7.87 19.07
CA ARG A 5 -19.65 -8.38 17.72
C ARG A 5 -19.14 -7.53 16.54
N ALA A 6 -18.90 -6.23 16.74
CA ALA A 6 -18.52 -5.33 15.65
C ALA A 6 -17.00 -5.35 15.34
N ALA A 7 -16.15 -5.64 16.33
CA ALA A 7 -14.69 -5.70 16.14
C ALA A 7 -14.26 -6.88 15.25
N ASP A 8 -15.06 -7.96 15.25
CA ASP A 8 -14.79 -9.20 14.50
C ASP A 8 -15.32 -9.17 13.06
N GLU A 9 -16.19 -8.21 12.72
CA GLU A 9 -16.81 -8.17 11.39
C GLU A 9 -15.78 -7.80 10.31
N PRO A 10 -15.63 -8.60 9.24
CA PRO A 10 -14.65 -8.34 8.20
C PRO A 10 -14.98 -7.09 7.36
N VAL A 11 -13.94 -6.39 6.92
CA VAL A 11 -14.08 -5.24 6.02
C VAL A 11 -14.13 -5.74 4.57
N ARG A 12 -15.19 -5.40 3.83
CA ARG A 12 -15.31 -5.74 2.41
C ARG A 12 -14.55 -4.74 1.54
N VAL A 13 -13.35 -5.13 1.08
CA VAL A 13 -12.39 -4.22 0.44
C VAL A 13 -11.58 -4.92 -0.68
N ASN A 14 -11.09 -4.13 -1.64
CA ASN A 14 -10.20 -4.58 -2.70
C ASN A 14 -8.79 -4.90 -2.15
N ARG A 15 -8.00 -5.71 -2.86
CA ARG A 15 -6.59 -5.97 -2.51
C ARG A 15 -5.69 -4.74 -2.65
N ALA A 16 -5.91 -3.91 -3.66
CA ALA A 16 -5.09 -2.72 -3.91
C ALA A 16 -4.99 -1.74 -2.72
N PRO A 17 -6.10 -1.24 -2.14
CA PRO A 17 -6.03 -0.34 -0.99
C PRO A 17 -5.49 -1.02 0.27
N VAL A 18 -5.66 -2.34 0.42
CA VAL A 18 -5.04 -3.12 1.51
C VAL A 18 -3.52 -3.14 1.37
N LEU A 19 -3.00 -3.42 0.18
CA LEU A 19 -1.57 -3.38 -0.07
C LEU A 19 -1.01 -1.95 0.06
N THR A 20 -1.73 -0.94 -0.40
CA THR A 20 -1.33 0.47 -0.26
C THR A 20 -1.19 0.86 1.21
N LEU A 21 -2.21 0.57 2.04
CA LEU A 21 -2.18 0.90 3.46
C LEU A 21 -1.08 0.11 4.19
N TRP A 22 -0.96 -1.19 3.93
CA TRP A 22 0.09 -2.02 4.54
C TRP A 22 1.49 -1.52 4.21
N ALA A 23 1.75 -1.21 2.94
CA ALA A 23 3.04 -0.68 2.51
C ALA A 23 3.37 0.67 3.15
N ALA A 24 2.36 1.55 3.31
CA ALA A 24 2.54 2.81 4.03
C ALA A 24 2.86 2.57 5.51
N VAL A 25 2.12 1.70 6.20
CA VAL A 25 2.39 1.35 7.60
C VAL A 25 3.78 0.77 7.80
N VAL A 26 4.22 -0.12 6.90
CA VAL A 26 5.59 -0.66 6.94
C VAL A 26 6.62 0.44 6.74
N ALA A 27 6.42 1.36 5.78
CA ALA A 27 7.33 2.48 5.57
C ALA A 27 7.41 3.41 6.80
N GLU A 28 6.30 3.68 7.48
CA GLU A 28 6.28 4.45 8.73
C GLU A 28 7.04 3.71 9.84
N ALA A 29 6.84 2.40 9.99
CA ALA A 29 7.56 1.57 10.96
C ALA A 29 9.08 1.52 10.69
N LEU A 30 9.49 1.73 9.44
CA LEU A 30 10.90 1.88 9.02
C LEU A 30 11.42 3.32 9.16
N GLY A 31 10.62 4.25 9.70
CA GLY A 31 11.03 5.61 10.02
C GLY A 31 10.75 6.66 8.93
N HIS A 32 9.98 6.34 7.89
CA HIS A 32 9.59 7.33 6.89
C HIS A 32 8.46 8.23 7.39
N ALA A 33 8.51 9.51 7.00
CA ALA A 33 7.41 10.44 7.22
C ALA A 33 6.13 9.96 6.51
N GLU A 34 4.97 10.31 7.07
CA GLU A 34 3.65 9.87 6.55
C GLU A 34 3.47 10.17 5.05
N ALA A 35 3.91 11.35 4.59
CA ALA A 35 3.86 11.73 3.18
C ALA A 35 4.67 10.78 2.29
N THR A 36 5.91 10.47 2.67
CA THR A 36 6.77 9.50 2.00
C THR A 36 6.17 8.11 2.03
N ALA A 37 5.65 7.68 3.18
CA ALA A 37 5.06 6.36 3.37
C ALA A 37 3.82 6.12 2.49
N LEU A 38 2.90 7.08 2.43
CA LEU A 38 1.73 7.01 1.54
C LEU A 38 2.17 6.98 0.06
N SER A 39 3.14 7.81 -0.29
CA SER A 39 3.72 7.82 -1.64
C SER A 39 4.28 6.45 -2.03
N LEU A 40 5.15 5.88 -1.18
CA LEU A 40 5.72 4.54 -1.35
C LEU A 40 4.63 3.47 -1.47
N GLY A 41 3.63 3.50 -0.60
CA GLY A 41 2.55 2.52 -0.62
C GLY A 41 1.74 2.54 -1.92
N SER A 42 1.55 3.71 -2.52
CA SER A 42 0.91 3.83 -3.83
C SER A 42 1.73 3.21 -4.96
N VAL A 43 3.06 3.39 -4.95
CA VAL A 43 3.95 2.85 -5.98
C VAL A 43 4.06 1.33 -5.85
N VAL A 44 4.14 0.79 -4.62
CA VAL A 44 4.12 -0.67 -4.39
C VAL A 44 2.83 -1.30 -4.90
N ALA A 45 1.67 -0.70 -4.59
CA ALA A 45 0.39 -1.23 -5.04
C ALA A 45 0.22 -1.12 -6.56
N GLY A 46 0.61 0.02 -7.15
CA GLY A 46 0.53 0.24 -8.59
C GLY A 46 1.41 -0.72 -9.39
N THR A 47 2.67 -0.92 -8.98
CA THR A 47 3.57 -1.89 -9.63
C THR A 47 3.06 -3.31 -9.52
N SER A 48 2.49 -3.69 -8.37
CA SER A 48 1.87 -5.01 -8.17
C SER A 48 0.62 -5.21 -9.04
N ALA A 49 -0.21 -4.17 -9.19
CA ALA A 49 -1.38 -4.21 -10.06
C ALA A 49 -0.99 -4.39 -11.54
N ARG A 50 -0.01 -3.62 -12.05
CA ARG A 50 0.50 -3.77 -13.42
C ARG A 50 1.09 -5.16 -13.68
N ALA A 51 1.84 -5.71 -12.73
CA ALA A 51 2.38 -7.07 -12.84
C ALA A 51 1.26 -8.11 -12.94
N LYS A 52 0.17 -7.95 -12.17
CA LYS A 52 -0.99 -8.84 -12.25
C LYS A 52 -1.79 -8.65 -13.56
N ALA A 53 -1.99 -7.42 -14.03
CA ALA A 53 -2.66 -7.13 -15.30
C ALA A 53 -1.98 -7.85 -16.47
N ARG A 54 -0.64 -7.70 -16.58
CA ARG A 54 0.18 -8.38 -17.59
C ARG A 54 0.04 -9.90 -17.52
N ARG A 55 0.06 -10.49 -16.31
CA ARG A 55 -0.11 -11.95 -16.12
C ARG A 55 -1.49 -12.44 -16.56
N LEU A 56 -2.52 -11.62 -16.42
CA LEU A 56 -3.89 -11.97 -16.81
C LEU A 56 -4.21 -11.66 -18.28
N GLY A 57 -3.27 -11.07 -19.04
CA GLY A 57 -3.53 -10.59 -20.40
C GLY A 57 -4.53 -9.43 -20.46
N ILE A 58 -4.80 -8.78 -19.32
CA ILE A 58 -5.68 -7.61 -19.20
C ILE A 58 -4.78 -6.39 -19.36
N GLU A 59 -4.15 -6.24 -20.52
CA GLU A 59 -3.41 -5.02 -20.81
C GLU A 59 -4.43 -3.95 -21.22
N GLU A 60 -5.01 -3.30 -20.21
CA GLU A 60 -5.83 -2.11 -20.43
C GLU A 60 -4.91 -0.96 -20.87
N THR A 61 -5.09 -0.48 -22.11
CA THR A 61 -4.76 0.91 -22.48
C THR A 61 -5.30 1.84 -21.38
N PRO A 62 -4.56 2.87 -20.94
CA PRO A 62 -4.88 3.59 -19.71
C PRO A 62 -6.25 4.25 -19.81
N ARG A 63 -7.28 3.64 -19.24
CA ARG A 63 -8.56 4.29 -18.96
C ARG A 63 -9.15 3.81 -17.64
N ALA A 64 -9.43 4.81 -16.81
CA ALA A 64 -10.37 4.81 -15.69
C ALA A 64 -9.90 4.39 -14.29
N THR A 65 -8.77 4.94 -13.83
CA THR A 65 -8.72 5.56 -12.47
C THR A 65 -7.92 6.87 -12.39
N GLU A 66 -7.42 7.41 -13.51
CA GLU A 66 -6.73 8.70 -13.57
C GLU A 66 -7.66 9.73 -14.24
N LYS A 67 -8.69 10.17 -13.53
CA LYS A 67 -9.43 11.40 -13.84
C LYS A 67 -9.76 12.13 -12.53
N ALA A 68 -8.76 12.80 -11.98
CA ALA A 68 -8.89 13.98 -11.11
C ALA A 68 -7.48 14.46 -10.71
N ALA A 69 -6.76 15.06 -11.65
CA ALA A 69 -5.68 16.03 -11.39
C ALA A 69 -5.22 16.60 -12.74
N GLU A 70 -6.14 17.23 -13.47
CA GLU A 70 -5.79 18.13 -14.56
C GLU A 70 -5.82 19.53 -13.94
N GLY A 71 -4.64 20.11 -13.75
CA GLY A 71 -4.45 21.37 -13.06
C GLY A 71 -2.99 21.82 -13.16
N ALA A 72 -2.71 22.53 -14.26
CA ALA A 72 -1.60 23.45 -14.50
C ALA A 72 -0.14 22.96 -14.30
N VAL A 73 0.57 22.90 -15.43
CA VAL A 73 2.03 22.97 -15.52
C VAL A 73 2.57 24.30 -14.97
N PRO A 74 3.81 24.30 -14.46
CA PRO A 74 4.78 25.22 -15.01
C PRO A 74 6.00 24.47 -15.55
N GLU A 75 6.37 24.82 -16.79
CA GLU A 75 7.65 24.48 -17.40
C GLU A 75 8.80 25.11 -16.60
N GLY A 76 9.85 24.34 -16.31
CA GLY A 76 11.01 24.85 -15.57
C GLY A 76 12.16 23.86 -15.41
N ARG A 77 12.94 23.67 -16.48
CA ARG A 77 14.34 23.20 -16.59
C ARG A 77 14.69 21.74 -16.20
N PRO A 78 15.52 21.05 -17.02
CA PRO A 78 16.14 19.79 -16.62
C PRO A 78 17.36 20.08 -15.74
N SER A 79 17.18 20.07 -14.43
CA SER A 79 18.32 19.90 -13.52
C SER A 79 18.63 18.40 -13.44
N SER A 80 19.86 18.02 -13.77
CA SER A 80 20.39 16.66 -13.58
C SER A 80 19.91 16.10 -12.23
N PRO A 81 19.19 14.97 -12.20
CA PRO A 81 18.72 14.45 -10.93
C PRO A 81 19.96 14.07 -10.11
N ALA A 82 20.06 14.65 -8.90
CA ALA A 82 20.90 14.09 -7.85
C ALA A 82 20.66 12.57 -7.78
N PRO A 83 21.66 11.75 -7.38
CA PRO A 83 21.51 10.31 -7.36
C PRO A 83 20.24 9.94 -6.60
N ALA A 84 19.27 9.35 -7.30
CA ALA A 84 17.97 9.03 -6.73
C ALA A 84 18.20 8.12 -5.52
N ARG A 85 17.87 8.63 -4.32
CA ARG A 85 17.89 7.80 -3.11
C ARG A 85 16.96 6.62 -3.35
N THR A 86 17.46 5.42 -3.14
CA THR A 86 16.67 4.19 -3.34
C THR A 86 16.35 3.57 -2.00
N VAL A 87 15.10 3.18 -1.80
CA VAL A 87 14.64 2.48 -0.58
C VAL A 87 14.12 1.09 -0.93
N ARG A 88 14.42 0.12 -0.06
CA ARG A 88 13.86 -1.24 -0.13
C ARG A 88 12.55 -1.29 0.65
N LEU A 89 11.44 -1.61 0.00
CA LEU A 89 10.15 -1.77 0.67
C LEU A 89 9.41 -2.99 0.12
N LEU A 90 8.99 -3.90 1.01
CA LEU A 90 8.24 -5.11 0.66
C LEU A 90 8.88 -5.90 -0.50
N GLY A 91 10.21 -6.06 -0.44
CA GLY A 91 11.01 -6.79 -1.43
C GLY A 91 11.25 -6.07 -2.76
N ARG A 92 11.04 -4.75 -2.84
CA ARG A 92 11.21 -3.95 -4.06
C ARG A 92 12.08 -2.73 -3.80
N ASP A 93 12.88 -2.35 -4.80
CA ASP A 93 13.68 -1.12 -4.78
C ASP A 93 12.88 0.02 -5.42
N LEU A 94 12.74 1.12 -4.68
CA LEU A 94 11.92 2.27 -5.06
C LEU A 94 12.78 3.53 -5.06
N ALA A 95 12.80 4.24 -6.19
CA ALA A 95 13.47 5.53 -6.29
C ALA A 95 12.65 6.60 -5.56
N LEU A 96 13.35 7.49 -4.87
CA LEU A 96 12.81 8.66 -4.18
C LEU A 96 13.22 9.94 -4.91
N SER A 97 12.35 10.95 -4.83
CA SER A 97 12.66 12.31 -5.25
C SER A 97 13.70 12.95 -4.31
N GLY A 98 14.30 14.06 -4.78
CA GLY A 98 15.24 14.86 -3.99
C GLY A 98 14.55 15.90 -3.08
N ASP A 99 13.23 15.85 -2.96
CA ASP A 99 12.43 16.78 -2.15
C ASP A 99 12.52 16.46 -0.65
N ASP A 100 12.04 17.38 0.19
CA ASP A 100 11.85 17.18 1.62
C ASP A 100 10.38 17.43 2.03
N PRO A 101 9.61 16.40 2.44
CA PRO A 101 10.01 15.00 2.53
C PRO A 101 10.12 14.33 1.15
N PRO A 102 11.00 13.32 0.98
CA PRO A 102 11.18 12.64 -0.30
C PRO A 102 9.94 11.81 -0.65
N LEU A 103 9.55 11.80 -1.92
CA LEU A 103 8.39 11.03 -2.40
C LEU A 103 8.83 9.93 -3.36
N ALA A 104 8.07 8.83 -3.40
CA ALA A 104 8.36 7.73 -4.30
C ALA A 104 8.10 8.14 -5.76
N MET A 105 9.01 7.77 -6.64
CA MET A 105 8.92 8.08 -8.07
C MET A 105 8.09 7.03 -8.80
N ARG A 106 7.16 7.49 -9.64
CA ARG A 106 6.38 6.67 -10.56
C ARG A 106 6.42 7.31 -11.93
N ASP A 107 6.88 6.56 -12.93
CA ASP A 107 6.93 6.99 -14.33
C ASP A 107 7.65 8.36 -14.49
N GLY A 108 8.73 8.56 -13.73
CA GLY A 108 9.54 9.78 -13.74
C GLY A 108 9.00 10.95 -12.91
N ARG A 109 7.86 10.80 -12.21
CA ARG A 109 7.25 11.86 -11.39
C ARG A 109 7.06 11.43 -9.93
N PRO A 110 7.17 12.34 -8.95
CA PRO A 110 6.82 12.06 -7.56
C PRO A 110 5.34 11.67 -7.42
N ALA A 111 5.04 10.59 -6.70
CA ALA A 111 3.67 10.17 -6.42
C ALA A 111 3.09 10.96 -5.24
N PRO A 112 2.05 11.80 -5.43
CA PRO A 112 1.56 12.68 -4.38
C PRO A 112 0.78 11.90 -3.29
N PRO A 113 1.01 12.19 -1.99
CA PRO A 113 0.36 11.47 -0.90
C PRO A 113 -1.11 11.82 -0.68
N GLY A 114 -1.54 13.04 -1.04
CA GLY A 114 -2.92 13.52 -0.83
C GLY A 114 -3.99 12.63 -1.49
N PRO A 115 -3.90 12.33 -2.79
CA PRO A 115 -4.82 11.41 -3.46
C PRO A 115 -4.79 10.00 -2.86
N VAL A 116 -3.63 9.53 -2.40
CA VAL A 116 -3.47 8.21 -1.78
C VAL A 116 -4.20 8.15 -0.45
N ARG A 117 -4.06 9.19 0.38
CA ARG A 117 -4.79 9.35 1.65
C ARG A 117 -6.31 9.29 1.43
N ALA A 118 -6.82 10.06 0.47
CA ALA A 118 -8.24 10.07 0.14
C ALA A 118 -8.72 8.71 -0.39
N TYR A 119 -7.90 8.05 -1.21
CA TYR A 119 -8.19 6.71 -1.73
C TYR A 119 -8.33 5.67 -0.63
N VAL A 120 -7.38 5.61 0.30
CA VAL A 120 -7.39 4.68 1.45
C VAL A 120 -8.57 5.01 2.39
N ALA A 121 -8.80 6.28 2.70
CA ALA A 121 -9.94 6.72 3.51
C ALA A 121 -11.28 6.28 2.90
N ARG A 122 -11.46 6.44 1.59
CA ARG A 122 -12.67 5.99 0.89
C ARG A 122 -12.81 4.46 0.86
N ALA A 123 -11.70 3.73 0.73
CA ALA A 123 -11.73 2.28 0.64
C ALA A 123 -12.12 1.59 1.96
N PHE A 124 -11.64 2.10 3.09
CA PHE A 124 -11.89 1.53 4.42
C PHE A 124 -13.00 2.24 5.20
N GLY A 125 -13.36 3.47 4.82
CA GLY A 125 -14.38 4.27 5.46
C GLY A 125 -14.13 4.42 6.96
N ARG A 126 -15.19 4.25 7.76
CA ARG A 126 -15.13 4.36 9.23
C ARG A 126 -14.24 3.31 9.90
N ARG A 127 -13.94 2.20 9.22
CA ARG A 127 -13.07 1.13 9.75
C ARG A 127 -11.58 1.42 9.52
N LEU A 128 -11.20 2.49 8.81
CA LEU A 128 -9.79 2.83 8.55
C LEU A 128 -8.94 2.87 9.83
N PRO A 129 -9.33 3.58 10.91
CA PRO A 129 -8.49 3.69 12.10
C PRO A 129 -8.17 2.33 12.72
N GLU A 130 -9.16 1.44 12.77
CA GLU A 130 -9.02 0.09 13.34
C GLU A 130 -8.13 -0.82 12.48
N VAL A 131 -8.30 -0.79 11.15
CA VAL A 131 -7.44 -1.55 10.23
C VAL A 131 -6.00 -1.04 10.30
N ARG A 132 -5.81 0.29 10.31
CA ARG A 132 -4.47 0.90 10.42
C ARG A 132 -3.82 0.52 11.75
N ALA A 133 -4.55 0.55 12.85
CA ALA A 133 -4.03 0.13 14.16
C ALA A 133 -3.57 -1.33 14.14
N ALA A 134 -4.41 -2.25 13.64
CA ALA A 134 -4.05 -3.67 13.56
C ALA A 134 -2.81 -3.93 12.67
N MET A 135 -2.68 -3.20 11.55
CA MET A 135 -1.48 -3.26 10.71
C MET A 135 -0.26 -2.65 11.43
N HIS A 136 -0.43 -1.53 12.11
CA HIS A 136 0.67 -0.89 12.84
C HIS A 136 1.21 -1.82 13.93
N ASP A 137 0.33 -2.41 14.74
CA ASP A 137 0.69 -3.35 15.80
C ASP A 137 1.48 -4.55 15.25
N LEU A 138 1.04 -5.10 14.11
CA LEU A 138 1.77 -6.17 13.41
C LEU A 138 3.15 -5.71 12.89
N ALA A 139 3.24 -4.48 12.39
CA ALA A 139 4.50 -3.97 11.83
C ALA A 139 5.54 -3.75 12.93
N VAL A 140 5.14 -3.16 14.06
CA VAL A 140 6.05 -2.87 15.18
C VAL A 140 6.36 -4.10 16.05
N SER A 141 5.58 -5.19 15.93
CA SER A 141 5.89 -6.45 16.62
C SER A 141 7.08 -7.20 16.00
N LEU A 142 7.63 -6.74 14.89
CA LEU A 142 8.74 -7.38 14.18
C LEU A 142 9.95 -6.43 14.10
N PRO A 143 11.19 -6.95 14.23
CA PRO A 143 12.38 -6.16 13.96
C PRO A 143 12.36 -5.59 12.53
N PRO A 144 12.90 -4.38 12.27
CA PRO A 144 12.91 -3.77 10.93
C PRO A 144 13.41 -4.69 9.81
N ALA A 145 14.51 -5.41 10.04
CA ALA A 145 15.08 -6.34 9.06
C ALA A 145 14.18 -7.56 8.76
N GLU A 146 13.36 -7.99 9.74
CA GLU A 146 12.36 -9.04 9.55
C GLU A 146 11.16 -8.50 8.78
N LEU A 147 10.72 -7.29 9.10
CA LEU A 147 9.62 -6.61 8.44
C LEU A 147 9.92 -6.35 6.95
N GLU A 148 11.14 -5.91 6.62
CA GLU A 148 11.59 -5.75 5.23
C GLU A 148 11.58 -7.08 4.45
N ARG A 149 12.03 -8.17 5.09
CA ARG A 149 12.11 -9.50 4.47
C ARG A 149 10.75 -10.19 4.33
N ARG A 150 9.88 -10.10 5.32
CA ARG A 150 8.60 -10.83 5.39
C ARG A 150 7.39 -9.98 5.06
N GLY A 151 7.51 -8.67 5.00
CA GLY A 151 6.35 -7.77 4.90
C GLY A 151 5.40 -8.13 3.77
N PHE A 152 5.90 -8.52 2.59
CA PHE A 152 5.02 -8.95 1.51
C PHE A 152 4.31 -10.28 1.82
N ARG A 153 5.01 -11.25 2.42
CA ARG A 153 4.41 -12.53 2.83
C ARG A 153 3.35 -12.35 3.91
N LEU A 154 3.56 -11.43 4.86
CA LEU A 154 2.56 -11.07 5.87
C LEU A 154 1.29 -10.56 5.21
N TYR A 155 1.43 -9.64 4.23
CA TYR A 155 0.31 -9.20 3.40
C TYR A 155 -0.38 -10.36 2.69
N GLU A 156 0.35 -11.33 2.14
CA GLU A 156 -0.26 -12.50 1.51
C GLU A 156 -1.09 -13.36 2.47
N ALA A 157 -0.71 -13.42 3.75
CA ALA A 157 -1.42 -14.16 4.78
C ALA A 157 -2.77 -13.52 5.16
N PHE A 158 -2.85 -12.19 5.22
CA PHE A 158 -4.09 -11.50 5.64
C PHE A 158 -4.90 -10.89 4.50
N ARG A 159 -4.36 -10.78 3.27
CA ARG A 159 -5.04 -10.10 2.15
C ARG A 159 -6.43 -10.70 1.89
N PRO A 160 -7.40 -9.89 1.42
CA PRO A 160 -8.72 -10.40 1.05
C PRO A 160 -8.64 -11.54 0.04
N ALA A 161 -9.37 -12.63 0.28
CA ALA A 161 -9.52 -13.72 -0.66
C ALA A 161 -10.41 -13.25 -1.84
N VAL A 162 -9.89 -13.36 -3.06
CA VAL A 162 -10.60 -13.11 -4.32
C VAL A 162 -10.11 -14.15 -5.35
N PRO A 163 -10.89 -14.45 -6.40
CA PRO A 163 -10.44 -15.34 -7.47
C PRO A 163 -9.08 -14.94 -8.04
N GLU A 164 -8.30 -15.92 -8.50
CA GLU A 164 -6.97 -15.63 -9.05
C GLU A 164 -7.02 -15.13 -10.50
N ASP A 165 -8.07 -15.51 -11.22
CA ASP A 165 -8.34 -15.15 -12.60
C ASP A 165 -8.89 -13.72 -12.77
N VAL A 166 -9.33 -13.41 -13.98
CA VAL A 166 -9.92 -12.13 -14.38
C VAL A 166 -11.10 -11.73 -13.48
N ARG A 167 -11.88 -12.68 -12.93
CA ARG A 167 -13.03 -12.38 -12.05
C ARG A 167 -12.59 -11.76 -10.73
N GLY A 168 -11.35 -12.00 -10.31
CA GLY A 168 -10.75 -11.39 -9.13
C GLY A 168 -10.09 -10.04 -9.40
N TRP A 169 -9.98 -9.61 -10.66
CA TRP A 169 -9.51 -8.28 -11.00
C TRP A 169 -10.50 -7.24 -10.49
N GLY A 170 -10.04 -6.30 -9.66
CA GLY A 170 -10.92 -5.29 -9.07
C GLY A 170 -12.00 -5.81 -8.11
N ALA A 171 -12.00 -7.11 -7.77
CA ALA A 171 -12.99 -7.68 -6.86
C ALA A 171 -12.72 -7.27 -5.40
N LYS A 172 -13.80 -7.13 -4.63
CA LYS A 172 -13.76 -6.98 -3.17
C LYS A 172 -13.78 -8.36 -2.51
N GLY A 173 -12.88 -8.58 -1.57
CA GLY A 173 -12.92 -9.72 -0.66
C GLY A 173 -13.16 -9.26 0.77
N LEU A 174 -13.16 -10.21 1.70
CA LEU A 174 -13.27 -9.96 3.13
C LEU A 174 -11.88 -9.83 3.76
N LEU A 175 -11.60 -8.71 4.43
CA LEU A 175 -10.43 -8.49 5.26
C LEU A 175 -10.81 -8.74 6.72
N HIS A 176 -10.23 -9.78 7.32
CA HIS A 176 -10.43 -10.11 8.74
C HIS A 176 -9.30 -9.53 9.57
N LEU A 177 -9.62 -8.74 10.60
CA LEU A 177 -8.60 -8.09 11.43
C LEU A 177 -7.79 -9.12 12.25
N ASP A 178 -8.38 -10.24 12.64
CA ASP A 178 -7.65 -11.28 13.39
C ASP A 178 -6.62 -12.00 12.53
N ARG A 179 -6.83 -12.07 11.21
CA ARG A 179 -5.79 -12.52 10.28
C ARG A 179 -4.62 -11.56 10.21
N ILE A 180 -4.85 -10.25 10.35
CA ILE A 180 -3.77 -9.26 10.44
C ILE A 180 -3.00 -9.50 11.75
N ARG A 181 -3.72 -9.54 12.88
CA ARG A 181 -3.11 -9.72 14.21
C ARG A 181 -2.34 -11.04 14.34
N GLY A 182 -2.81 -12.11 13.72
CA GLY A 182 -2.15 -13.42 13.72
C GLY A 182 -1.12 -13.65 12.61
N ALA A 183 -0.89 -12.69 11.71
CA ALA A 183 -0.08 -12.91 10.50
C ALA A 183 1.41 -13.20 10.79
N ALA A 184 1.94 -12.74 11.93
CA ALA A 184 3.32 -12.99 12.32
C ALA A 184 3.60 -14.48 12.61
N GLY A 185 2.55 -15.30 12.82
CA GLY A 185 2.66 -16.65 13.36
C GLY A 185 2.90 -16.63 14.88
N PRO A 186 2.86 -17.79 15.56
CA PRO A 186 3.33 -17.86 16.94
C PRO A 186 4.80 -17.42 16.96
N GLU A 187 5.13 -16.48 17.85
CA GLU A 187 6.52 -16.19 18.20
C GLU A 187 7.22 -17.53 18.46
N GLY A 188 8.35 -17.76 17.79
CA GLY A 188 9.05 -19.03 17.85
C GLY A 188 9.21 -19.50 19.29
N ARG A 189 8.60 -20.64 19.59
CA ARG A 189 9.00 -21.51 20.69
C ARG A 189 10.11 -22.41 20.19
#